data_AF-A0A9D8PHY4-F1
#
_entry.id   AF-A0A9D8PHY4-F1
#
_cell.length_a   1.000
_cell.length_b   1.000
_cell.length_c   1.000
_cell.angle_alpha   90.00
_cell.angle_beta   90.00
_cell.angle_gamma   90.00
#
_symmetry.space_group_name_H-M   'P 1'
#
loop_
_entity.id
_entity.type
_entity.pdbx_description
1 polymer ?
#
loop_
_entity_poly.entity_id
_entity_poly.type
_entity_poly.pdbx_seq_one_letter_code
_entity_poly.pdbx_strand_id
1 'polypeptide(L)'
;MSKSQLEKMHAGLDGQLSPEARAELDALLADSREAMAEWESLMEVDRLLRAAPMASPRPGFSNRFRVRLAAERSRSKTVFGILALGLGGLGATASLMALGAGLVFAGARFADQPTASLTPFVVDAANRLADYQSIAKALSITGRALGEWGLAQPLMWVAAAPFALAVVAVWLFLVGKLKPEVRLV
;
A
#
# COMPACT_ATOMS: atom_id res chain seq x y z
N MET A 1 -21.00 -18.12 30.07
CA MET A 1 -19.68 -17.48 30.30
C MET A 1 -19.44 -16.26 29.39
N SER A 2 -18.73 -15.21 29.86
CA SER A 2 -18.38 -14.03 29.04
C SER A 2 -17.06 -14.20 28.28
N LYS A 3 -16.90 -13.53 27.13
CA LYS A 3 -15.69 -13.62 26.29
C LYS A 3 -14.40 -13.25 27.04
N SER A 4 -14.46 -12.24 27.91
CA SER A 4 -13.31 -11.81 28.70
C SER A 4 -12.84 -12.87 29.70
N GLN A 5 -13.75 -13.68 30.25
CA GLN A 5 -13.40 -14.78 31.17
C GLN A 5 -12.69 -15.91 30.42
N LEU A 6 -13.18 -16.25 29.22
CA LEU A 6 -12.54 -17.25 28.36
C LEU A 6 -11.13 -16.83 27.93
N GLU A 7 -10.94 -15.56 27.58
CA GLU A 7 -9.61 -15.01 27.25
C GLU A 7 -8.63 -15.15 28.41
N LYS A 8 -9.07 -14.92 29.66
CA LYS A 8 -8.24 -15.14 30.85
C LYS A 8 -7.88 -16.61 31.06
N MET A 9 -8.81 -17.53 30.82
CA MET A 9 -8.53 -18.97 30.86
C MET A 9 -7.47 -19.35 29.82
N HIS A 10 -7.63 -18.93 28.56
CA HIS A 10 -6.62 -19.20 27.52
C HIS A 10 -5.24 -18.64 27.88
N ALA A 11 -5.17 -17.38 28.34
CA ALA A 11 -3.92 -16.78 28.81
C ALA A 11 -3.32 -17.55 29.99
N GLY A 12 -4.15 -18.15 30.85
CA GLY A 12 -3.72 -19.00 31.95
C GLY A 12 -3.09 -20.31 31.49
N LEU A 13 -3.63 -20.96 30.45
CA LEU A 13 -3.05 -22.16 29.85
C LEU A 13 -1.70 -21.86 29.17
N ASP A 14 -1.58 -20.69 28.55
CA ASP A 14 -0.36 -20.23 27.89
C ASP A 14 0.72 -19.73 28.87
N GLY A 15 0.40 -19.63 30.18
CA GLY A 15 1.32 -19.09 31.19
C GLY A 15 1.59 -17.59 31.05
N GLN A 16 0.66 -16.84 30.47
CA GLN A 16 0.79 -15.40 30.14
C GLN A 16 0.01 -14.47 31.08
N LEU A 17 -0.58 -14.98 32.16
CA LEU A 17 -1.29 -14.16 33.14
C LEU A 17 -0.33 -13.42 34.07
N SER A 18 -0.62 -12.15 34.36
CA SER A 18 0.01 -11.44 35.49
C SER A 18 -0.46 -12.03 36.83
N PRO A 19 0.27 -11.80 37.94
CA PRO A 19 -0.14 -12.26 39.26
C PRO A 19 -1.55 -11.79 39.67
N GLU A 20 -1.91 -10.56 39.33
CA GLU A 20 -3.22 -9.97 39.61
C GLU A 20 -4.31 -10.66 38.78
N ALA A 21 -4.07 -10.82 37.47
CA ALA A 21 -5.00 -11.51 36.57
C ALA A 21 -5.18 -12.98 36.95
N ARG A 22 -4.13 -13.60 37.53
CA ARG A 22 -4.20 -14.96 38.06
C ARG A 22 -5.11 -15.04 39.28
N ALA A 23 -4.96 -14.11 40.23
CA ALA A 23 -5.83 -14.05 41.40
C ALA A 23 -7.31 -13.81 41.01
N GLU A 24 -7.56 -12.98 40.00
CA GLU A 24 -8.91 -12.79 39.46
C GLU A 24 -9.48 -14.05 38.82
N LEU A 25 -8.66 -14.81 38.07
CA LEU A 25 -9.07 -16.09 37.50
C LEU A 25 -9.37 -17.10 38.61
N ASP A 26 -8.51 -17.22 39.62
CA ASP A 26 -8.71 -18.15 40.73
C ASP A 26 -10.00 -17.79 41.53
N ALA A 27 -10.28 -16.49 41.70
CA ALA A 27 -11.54 -16.02 42.30
C ALA A 27 -12.77 -16.38 41.44
N LEU A 28 -12.68 -16.23 40.12
CA LEU A 28 -13.74 -16.62 39.19
C LEU A 28 -14.03 -18.12 39.25
N LEU A 29 -12.98 -18.95 39.29
CA LEU A 29 -13.10 -20.40 39.36
C LEU A 29 -13.71 -20.86 40.70
N ALA A 30 -13.44 -20.14 41.78
CA ALA A 30 -14.04 -20.40 43.10
C ALA A 30 -15.53 -20.05 43.18
N ASP A 31 -15.96 -19.01 42.46
CA ASP A 31 -17.34 -18.50 42.53
C ASP A 31 -18.31 -19.29 41.62
N SER A 32 -17.83 -19.86 40.52
CA SER A 32 -18.68 -20.53 39.51
C SER A 32 -18.27 -21.97 39.21
N ARG A 33 -19.17 -22.92 39.50
CA ARG A 33 -19.03 -24.33 39.10
C ARG A 33 -19.01 -24.51 37.58
N GLU A 34 -19.72 -23.67 36.83
CA GLU A 34 -19.71 -23.71 35.35
C GLU A 34 -18.32 -23.34 34.83
N ALA A 35 -17.72 -22.27 35.36
CA ALA A 35 -16.38 -21.84 34.98
C ALA A 35 -15.31 -22.88 35.34
N MET A 36 -15.45 -23.53 36.51
CA MET A 36 -14.55 -24.62 36.91
C MET A 36 -14.62 -25.82 35.95
N ALA A 37 -15.83 -26.26 35.59
CA ALA A 37 -16.01 -27.38 34.65
C ALA A 37 -15.41 -27.07 33.27
N GLU A 38 -15.56 -25.84 32.79
CA GLU A 38 -14.96 -25.41 31.52
C GLU A 38 -13.43 -25.34 31.61
N TRP A 39 -12.89 -24.83 32.72
CA TRP A 39 -11.45 -24.81 33.00
C TRP A 39 -10.85 -26.22 33.02
N GLU A 40 -11.49 -27.17 33.70
CA GLU A 40 -11.07 -28.57 33.71
C GLU A 40 -11.09 -29.19 32.32
N SER A 41 -12.13 -28.91 31.52
CA SER A 41 -12.22 -29.36 30.13
C SER A 41 -11.07 -28.81 29.27
N LEU A 42 -10.75 -27.53 29.41
CA LEU A 42 -9.64 -26.88 28.71
C LEU A 42 -8.28 -27.45 29.13
N MET A 43 -8.05 -27.67 30.44
CA MET A 43 -6.82 -28.30 30.92
C MET A 43 -6.66 -29.73 30.43
N GLU A 44 -7.74 -30.50 30.35
CA GLU A 44 -7.69 -31.87 29.83
C GLU A 44 -7.32 -31.88 28.34
N VAL A 45 -7.87 -30.97 27.54
CA VAL A 45 -7.49 -30.82 26.13
C VAL A 45 -6.02 -30.40 26.00
N ASP A 46 -5.55 -29.43 26.79
CA ASP A 46 -4.14 -29.02 26.80
C ASP A 46 -3.22 -30.19 27.17
N ARG A 47 -3.59 -30.98 28.18
CA ARG A 47 -2.86 -32.19 28.58
C ARG A 47 -2.78 -33.21 27.44
N LEU A 48 -3.88 -33.48 26.75
CA LEU A 48 -3.92 -34.39 25.61
C LEU A 48 -3.06 -33.88 24.44
N LEU A 49 -3.11 -32.59 24.14
CA LEU A 49 -2.30 -31.98 23.08
C LEU A 49 -0.80 -31.98 23.41
N ARG A 50 -0.43 -31.72 24.68
CA ARG A 50 0.97 -31.79 25.13
C ARG A 50 1.51 -33.22 25.16
N ALA A 51 0.65 -34.20 25.44
CA ALA A 51 1.02 -35.61 25.40
C ALA A 51 1.11 -36.16 23.97
N ALA A 52 0.49 -35.48 22.99
CA ALA A 52 0.51 -35.93 21.60
C ALA A 52 1.95 -35.87 21.05
N PRO A 53 2.48 -36.96 20.49
CA PRO A 53 3.80 -36.94 19.88
C PRO A 53 3.78 -35.97 18.70
N MET A 54 4.69 -35.00 18.70
CA MET A 54 4.84 -34.12 17.54
C MET A 54 5.18 -34.96 16.31
N ALA A 55 4.34 -34.85 15.28
CA ALA A 55 4.57 -35.56 14.03
C ALA A 55 5.89 -35.08 13.42
N SER A 56 6.87 -35.99 13.35
CA SER A 56 8.14 -35.68 12.71
C SER A 56 7.91 -35.35 11.23
N PRO A 57 8.52 -34.28 10.69
CA PRO A 57 8.36 -33.94 9.29
C PRO A 57 8.86 -35.10 8.41
N ARG A 58 8.13 -35.39 7.33
CA ARG A 58 8.52 -36.44 6.38
C ARG A 58 9.96 -36.19 5.89
N PRO A 59 10.79 -37.23 5.74
CA PRO A 59 12.14 -37.10 5.20
C PRO A 59 12.19 -36.24 3.92
N GLY A 60 13.22 -35.38 3.85
CA GLY A 60 13.41 -34.46 2.73
C GLY A 60 12.51 -33.21 2.73
N PHE A 61 11.71 -32.97 3.78
CA PHE A 61 10.94 -31.72 3.92
C PHE A 61 11.82 -30.48 3.77
N SER A 62 12.94 -30.41 4.51
CA SER A 62 13.86 -29.28 4.47
C SER A 62 14.43 -29.04 3.07
N ASN A 63 14.68 -30.11 2.30
CA ASN A 63 15.16 -29.99 0.92
C ASN A 63 14.07 -29.41 0.01
N ARG A 64 12.85 -29.96 0.05
CA ARG A 64 11.71 -29.43 -0.73
C ARG A 64 11.39 -27.98 -0.38
N PHE A 65 11.46 -27.64 0.91
CA PHE A 65 11.26 -26.27 1.38
C PHE A 65 12.33 -25.33 0.85
N ARG A 66 13.61 -25.71 0.92
CA ARG A 66 14.72 -24.92 0.37
C ARG A 66 14.60 -24.71 -1.14
N VAL A 67 14.22 -25.74 -1.89
CA VAL A 67 14.03 -25.64 -3.35
C VAL A 67 12.90 -24.65 -3.67
N ARG A 68 11.77 -24.71 -2.96
CA ARG A 68 10.67 -23.75 -3.13
C ARG A 68 11.10 -22.33 -2.77
N LEU A 69 11.81 -22.15 -1.66
CA LEU A 69 12.29 -20.85 -1.22
C LEU A 69 13.31 -20.24 -2.21
N ALA A 70 14.17 -21.08 -2.79
CA ALA A 70 15.11 -20.64 -3.83
C ALA A 70 14.37 -20.25 -5.11
N ALA A 71 13.37 -21.03 -5.52
CA ALA A 71 12.52 -20.71 -6.66
C ALA A 71 11.80 -19.36 -6.45
N GLU A 72 11.24 -19.13 -5.27
CA GLU A 72 10.54 -17.89 -4.92
C GLU A 72 11.49 -16.68 -4.86
N ARG A 73 12.69 -16.83 -4.27
CA ARG A 73 13.71 -15.78 -4.28
C ARG A 73 14.23 -15.46 -5.68
N SER A 74 14.32 -16.47 -6.56
CA SER A 74 14.72 -16.27 -7.95
C SER A 74 13.63 -15.56 -8.78
N ARG A 75 12.36 -15.61 -8.31
CA ARG A 75 11.19 -15.16 -9.08
C ARG A 75 10.87 -13.67 -9.05
N SER A 76 11.78 -12.81 -8.60
CA SER A 76 11.96 -11.43 -9.07
C SER A 76 12.10 -10.36 -7.98
N LYS A 77 13.34 -10.08 -7.61
CA LYS A 77 13.67 -8.71 -7.17
C LYS A 77 13.95 -7.80 -8.36
N THR A 78 14.44 -8.37 -9.46
CA THR A 78 14.81 -7.61 -10.66
C THR A 78 13.59 -7.11 -11.44
N VAL A 79 12.54 -7.93 -11.60
CA VAL A 79 11.31 -7.49 -12.28
C VAL A 79 10.60 -6.42 -11.44
N PHE A 80 10.51 -6.61 -10.12
CA PHE A 80 9.95 -5.60 -9.22
C PHE A 80 10.77 -4.30 -9.22
N GLY A 81 12.10 -4.40 -9.28
CA GLY A 81 12.99 -3.23 -9.39
C GLY A 81 12.82 -2.48 -10.70
N ILE A 82 12.76 -3.18 -11.83
CA ILE A 82 12.53 -2.59 -13.16
C ILE A 82 11.13 -1.96 -13.24
N LEU A 83 10.10 -2.62 -12.68
CA LEU A 83 8.75 -2.05 -12.64
C LEU A 83 8.67 -0.81 -11.76
N ALA A 84 9.29 -0.85 -10.57
CA ALA A 84 9.33 0.30 -9.66
C ALA A 84 10.06 1.50 -10.29
N LEU A 85 11.15 1.25 -11.03
CA LEU A 85 11.86 2.27 -11.80
C LEU A 85 11.01 2.80 -12.96
N GLY A 86 10.33 1.92 -13.70
CA GLY A 86 9.47 2.31 -14.83
C GLY A 86 8.27 3.14 -14.39
N LEU A 87 7.52 2.69 -13.37
CA LEU A 87 6.40 3.46 -12.82
C LEU A 87 6.86 4.75 -12.15
N GLY A 88 7.99 4.72 -11.43
CA GLY A 88 8.57 5.91 -10.80
C GLY A 88 8.95 6.97 -11.83
N GLY A 89 9.56 6.57 -12.94
CA GLY A 89 9.90 7.45 -14.06
C GLY A 89 8.67 8.06 -14.73
N LEU A 90 7.63 7.26 -14.99
CA LEU A 90 6.38 7.76 -15.56
C LEU A 90 5.67 8.75 -14.62
N GLY A 91 5.61 8.45 -13.32
CA GLY A 91 5.02 9.34 -12.31
C GLY A 91 5.78 10.68 -12.19
N ALA A 92 7.11 10.64 -12.21
CA ALA A 92 7.94 11.85 -12.19
C ALA A 92 7.72 12.71 -13.45
N THR A 93 7.64 12.08 -14.62
CA THR A 93 7.44 12.76 -15.90
C THR A 93 6.05 13.41 -15.98
N ALA A 94 5.01 12.69 -15.55
CA ALA A 94 3.64 13.22 -15.48
C ALA A 94 3.54 14.42 -14.51
N SER A 95 4.24 14.36 -13.37
CA SER A 95 4.25 15.44 -12.39
C SER A 95 4.94 16.70 -12.93
N LEU A 96 6.07 16.53 -13.64
CA LEU A 96 6.75 17.64 -14.31
C LEU A 96 5.90 18.25 -15.42
N MET A 97 5.16 17.44 -16.18
CA MET A 97 4.24 17.94 -17.20
C MET A 97 3.09 18.75 -16.59
N ALA A 98 2.48 18.27 -15.51
CA ALA A 98 1.40 18.97 -14.83
C ALA A 98 1.87 20.33 -14.28
N LEU A 99 3.04 20.36 -13.63
CA LEU A 99 3.66 21.60 -13.15
C LEU A 99 3.99 22.58 -14.28
N GLY A 100 4.60 22.10 -15.37
CA GLY A 100 4.93 22.93 -16.53
C GLY A 100 3.69 23.53 -17.18
N ALA A 101 2.64 22.73 -17.36
CA ALA A 101 1.35 23.19 -17.88
C ALA A 101 0.73 24.29 -17.01
N GLY A 102 0.76 24.10 -15.68
CA GLY A 102 0.27 25.07 -14.71
C GLY A 102 0.99 26.40 -14.79
N LEU A 103 2.32 26.38 -14.92
CA LEU A 103 3.14 27.59 -15.04
C LEU A 103 2.87 28.34 -16.35
N VAL A 104 2.78 27.64 -17.48
CA VAL A 104 2.45 28.25 -18.78
C VAL A 104 1.08 28.91 -18.73
N PHE A 105 0.08 28.23 -18.16
CA PHE A 105 -1.27 28.77 -18.05
C PHE A 105 -1.35 29.97 -17.12
N ALA A 106 -0.62 29.94 -16.00
CA ALA A 106 -0.53 31.07 -15.07
C ALA A 106 0.14 32.29 -15.73
N GLY A 107 1.22 32.08 -16.48
CA GLY A 107 1.90 33.14 -17.23
C GLY A 107 1.03 33.76 -18.31
N ALA A 108 0.30 32.94 -19.08
CA ALA A 108 -0.62 33.44 -20.10
C ALA A 108 -1.74 34.32 -19.50
N ARG A 109 -2.30 33.93 -18.36
CA ARG A 109 -3.33 34.73 -17.65
C ARG A 109 -2.78 36.03 -17.07
N PHE A 110 -1.52 36.04 -16.65
CA PHE A 110 -0.87 37.25 -16.17
C PHE A 110 -0.65 38.27 -17.29
N ALA A 111 -0.33 37.80 -18.51
CA ALA A 111 -0.18 38.67 -19.68
C ALA A 111 -1.50 39.37 -20.08
N ASP A 112 -2.65 38.74 -19.83
CA ASP A 112 -3.98 39.30 -20.13
C ASP A 112 -4.47 40.33 -19.07
N GLN A 113 -3.78 40.48 -17.94
CA GLN A 113 -4.19 41.40 -16.85
C GLN A 113 -3.09 42.43 -16.54
N PRO A 114 -3.02 43.55 -17.27
CA PRO A 114 -1.91 44.52 -17.16
C PRO A 114 -1.87 45.31 -15.84
N THR A 115 -2.85 45.16 -14.94
CA THR A 115 -2.94 45.91 -13.66
C THR A 115 -3.00 45.04 -12.42
N ALA A 116 -2.79 43.72 -12.53
CA ALA A 116 -2.87 42.81 -11.38
C ALA A 116 -1.63 42.91 -10.47
N SER A 117 -1.86 43.19 -9.19
CA SER A 117 -0.83 43.11 -8.15
C SER A 117 -0.30 41.67 -8.01
N LEU A 118 0.96 41.50 -7.60
CA LEU A 118 1.62 40.18 -7.47
C LEU A 118 0.96 39.26 -6.42
N THR A 119 0.19 39.82 -5.50
CA THR A 119 -0.40 39.12 -4.35
C THR A 119 -1.41 38.02 -4.75
N PRO A 120 -2.44 38.28 -5.58
CA PRO A 120 -3.33 37.23 -6.08
C PRO A 120 -2.60 36.13 -6.88
N PHE A 121 -1.53 36.46 -7.60
CA PHE A 121 -0.75 35.47 -8.34
C PHE A 121 -0.06 34.46 -7.40
N VAL A 122 0.57 34.94 -6.32
CA VAL A 122 1.26 34.07 -5.34
C VAL A 122 0.26 33.18 -4.61
N VAL A 123 -0.91 33.71 -4.22
CA VAL A 123 -1.96 32.93 -3.54
C VAL A 123 -2.57 31.88 -4.47
N ASP A 124 -2.83 32.23 -5.73
CA ASP A 124 -3.40 31.29 -6.71
C ASP A 124 -2.38 30.19 -7.09
N ALA A 125 -1.10 30.54 -7.20
CA ALA A 125 -0.02 29.56 -7.39
C ALA A 125 0.12 28.60 -6.19
N ALA A 126 0.01 29.11 -4.96
CA ALA A 126 0.08 28.29 -3.75
C ALA A 126 -1.12 27.33 -3.62
N ASN A 127 -2.33 27.80 -3.92
CA ASN A 127 -3.53 26.95 -3.90
C ASN A 127 -3.48 25.85 -4.97
N ARG A 128 -2.92 26.14 -6.16
CA ARG A 128 -2.72 25.11 -7.19
C ARG A 128 -1.66 24.08 -6.79
N LEU A 129 -0.61 24.48 -6.06
CA LEU A 129 0.36 23.57 -5.45
C LEU A 129 -0.30 22.60 -4.44
N ALA A 130 -1.30 23.07 -3.69
CA ALA A 130 -2.08 22.20 -2.82
C ALA A 130 -2.95 21.20 -3.61
N ASP A 131 -3.59 21.63 -4.71
CA ASP A 131 -4.35 20.74 -5.59
C ASP A 131 -3.48 19.68 -6.28
N TYR A 132 -2.22 19.99 -6.64
CA TYR A 132 -1.30 19.01 -7.20
C TYR A 132 -1.01 17.83 -6.26
N GLN A 133 -1.06 18.03 -4.94
CA GLN A 133 -0.89 16.92 -3.98
C GLN A 133 -2.04 15.90 -4.09
N SER A 134 -3.26 16.36 -4.37
CA SER A 134 -4.42 15.49 -4.55
C SER A 134 -4.32 14.67 -5.84
N ILE A 135 -3.86 15.29 -6.93
CA ILE A 135 -3.62 14.65 -8.23
C ILE A 135 -2.48 13.64 -8.10
N ALA A 136 -1.38 13.99 -7.43
CA ALA A 136 -0.27 13.09 -7.18
C ALA A 136 -0.70 11.86 -6.36
N LYS A 137 -1.53 12.06 -5.33
CA LYS A 137 -2.15 10.96 -4.57
C LYS A 137 -3.01 10.07 -5.47
N ALA A 138 -3.93 10.65 -6.25
CA ALA A 138 -4.79 9.89 -7.15
C ALA A 138 -3.99 9.08 -8.19
N LEU A 139 -2.91 9.67 -8.75
CA LEU A 139 -2.00 8.99 -9.67
C LEU A 139 -1.27 7.84 -8.99
N SER A 140 -0.81 8.02 -7.74
CA SER A 140 -0.13 6.96 -6.98
C SER A 140 -1.04 5.78 -6.65
N ILE A 141 -2.31 6.04 -6.32
CA ILE A 141 -3.31 5.00 -6.05
C ILE A 141 -3.62 4.23 -7.34
N THR A 142 -3.85 4.97 -8.42
CA THR A 142 -4.16 4.38 -9.74
C THR A 142 -2.96 3.58 -10.28
N GLY A 143 -1.74 4.09 -10.09
CA GLY A 143 -0.50 3.41 -10.45
C GLY A 143 -0.28 2.12 -9.64
N ARG A 144 -0.60 2.12 -8.35
CA ARG A 144 -0.57 0.90 -7.53
C ARG A 144 -1.59 -0.14 -8.02
N ALA A 145 -2.83 0.28 -8.27
CA ALA A 145 -3.88 -0.60 -8.77
C ALA A 145 -3.55 -1.20 -10.15
N LEU A 146 -3.02 -0.38 -11.06
CA LEU A 146 -2.54 -0.85 -12.38
C LEU A 146 -1.29 -1.72 -12.28
N GLY A 147 -0.42 -1.48 -11.30
CA GLY A 147 0.77 -2.31 -11.06
C GLY A 147 0.42 -3.72 -10.62
N GLU A 148 -0.53 -3.88 -9.70
CA GLU A 148 -0.99 -5.19 -9.23
C GLU A 148 -1.65 -6.01 -10.35
N TRP A 149 -2.43 -5.36 -11.22
CA TRP A 149 -3.11 -6.02 -12.34
C TRP A 149 -2.18 -6.27 -13.55
N GLY A 150 -1.32 -5.30 -13.89
CA GLY A 150 -0.41 -5.36 -15.03
C GLY A 150 0.74 -6.35 -14.84
N LEU A 151 1.14 -6.63 -13.60
CA LEU A 151 2.13 -7.67 -13.27
C LEU A 151 1.63 -9.08 -13.59
N ALA A 152 0.32 -9.31 -13.59
CA ALA A 152 -0.27 -10.62 -13.85
C ALA A 152 -0.34 -10.97 -15.35
N GLN A 153 -0.29 -9.98 -16.25
CA GLN A 153 -0.51 -10.19 -17.70
C GLN A 153 0.48 -9.40 -18.58
N PRO A 154 1.64 -9.98 -18.97
CA PRO A 154 2.68 -9.27 -19.72
C PRO A 154 2.24 -8.80 -21.12
N LEU A 155 1.24 -9.44 -21.72
CA LEU A 155 0.70 -9.05 -23.03
C LEU A 155 0.01 -7.67 -23.01
N MET A 156 -0.52 -7.23 -21.87
CA MET A 156 -1.17 -5.92 -21.74
C MET A 156 -0.19 -4.76 -21.91
N TRP A 157 1.10 -4.97 -21.63
CA TRP A 157 2.14 -3.93 -21.76
C TRP A 157 2.37 -3.52 -23.21
N VAL A 158 2.24 -4.47 -24.15
CA VAL A 158 2.39 -4.22 -25.58
C VAL A 158 1.26 -3.33 -26.11
N ALA A 159 0.06 -3.43 -25.53
CA ALA A 159 -1.08 -2.58 -25.87
C ALA A 159 -1.05 -1.22 -25.14
N ALA A 160 -0.54 -1.18 -23.90
CA ALA A 160 -0.50 0.05 -23.09
C ALA A 160 0.61 1.02 -23.51
N ALA A 161 1.78 0.52 -23.93
CA ALA A 161 2.91 1.34 -24.38
C ALA A 161 2.58 2.31 -25.54
N PRO A 162 1.92 1.89 -26.64
CA PRO A 162 1.56 2.80 -27.72
C PRO A 162 0.51 3.83 -27.30
N PHE A 163 -0.40 3.48 -26.38
CA PHE A 163 -1.38 4.43 -25.85
C PHE A 163 -0.71 5.55 -25.04
N ALA A 164 0.25 5.21 -24.17
CA ALA A 164 1.02 6.20 -23.42
C ALA A 164 1.82 7.13 -24.35
N LEU A 165 2.46 6.58 -25.39
CA LEU A 165 3.18 7.37 -26.40
C LEU A 165 2.23 8.29 -27.18
N ALA A 166 1.04 7.82 -27.53
CA ALA A 166 0.03 8.63 -28.21
C ALA A 166 -0.42 9.82 -27.36
N VAL A 167 -0.65 9.61 -26.05
CA VAL A 167 -1.01 10.70 -25.12
C VAL A 167 0.10 11.75 -25.04
N VAL A 168 1.36 11.34 -24.94
CA VAL A 168 2.51 12.26 -24.92
C VAL A 168 2.64 13.02 -26.24
N ALA A 169 2.46 12.35 -27.37
CA ALA A 169 2.52 12.98 -28.70
C ALA A 169 1.41 14.03 -28.88
N VAL A 170 0.17 13.71 -28.47
CA VAL A 170 -0.96 14.65 -28.50
C VAL A 170 -0.69 15.87 -27.62
N TRP A 171 -0.10 15.67 -26.43
CA TRP A 171 0.28 16.76 -25.55
C TRP A 171 1.32 17.69 -26.18
N LEU A 172 2.42 17.14 -26.69
CA LEU A 172 3.47 17.92 -27.37
C LEU A 172 2.92 18.70 -28.57
N PHE A 173 1.99 18.09 -29.31
CA PHE A 173 1.30 18.75 -30.41
C PHE A 173 0.47 19.96 -29.94
N LEU A 174 -0.32 19.79 -28.87
CA LEU A 174 -1.12 20.87 -28.28
C LEU A 174 -0.25 22.02 -27.76
N VAL A 175 0.85 21.70 -27.05
CA VAL A 175 1.80 22.71 -26.56
C VAL A 175 2.48 23.44 -27.73
N GLY A 176 2.85 22.74 -28.81
CA GLY A 176 3.41 23.34 -30.01
C GLY A 176 2.45 24.31 -30.69
N LYS A 177 1.15 23.97 -30.72
CA LYS A 177 0.07 24.81 -31.26
C LYS A 177 -0.21 26.06 -30.44
N LEU A 178 0.12 26.06 -29.15
CA LEU A 178 -0.14 27.17 -28.22
C LEU A 178 0.99 28.23 -28.20
N LYS A 179 2.04 28.11 -29.01
CA LYS A 179 3.06 29.17 -29.12
C LYS A 179 2.40 30.45 -29.65
N PRO A 180 2.30 31.53 -28.85
CA PRO A 180 1.74 32.78 -29.35
C PRO A 180 2.68 33.36 -30.41
N GLU A 181 2.12 33.81 -31.54
CA GLU A 181 2.86 34.63 -32.50
C GLU A 181 3.24 35.93 -31.80
N VAL A 182 4.47 36.01 -31.30
CA VAL A 182 5.04 37.26 -30.80
C VAL A 182 5.25 38.17 -32.00
N ARG A 183 4.23 38.98 -32.33
CA ARG A 183 4.40 40.10 -33.25
C ARG A 183 5.21 41.15 -32.52
N LEU A 184 6.48 41.25 -32.87
CA LEU A 184 7.31 42.40 -32.53
C LEU A 184 6.74 43.59 -33.30
N VAL A 185 6.10 44.51 -32.59
CA VAL A 185 5.66 45.84 -33.07
C VAL A 185 6.63 46.87 -32.52
#